data_AF-W7KHR6-F1
#
_entry.id   AF-W7KHR6-F1
#
_cell.length_a   1.000
_cell.length_b   1.000
_cell.length_c   1.000
_cell.angle_alpha   90.00
_cell.angle_beta   90.00
_cell.angle_gamma   90.00
#
_symmetry.space_group_name_H-M   'P 1'
#
loop_
_entity.id
_entity.type
_entity.pdbx_description
1 polymer ?
#
loop_
_entity_poly.entity_id
_entity_poly.type
_entity_poly.pdbx_seq_one_letter_code
_entity_poly.pdbx_strand_id
1 'polypeptide(L)'
;MSFDLSISSLTTVDVISLIVAFVIGLLVGYIVKNAVKIGLAILAIIIILIVIGALSPTTVEHALVALGRKLTQAEGEVNGYINLLPYNSIAFIIGFVIGLIKG
;
A
#
# COMPACT_ATOMS: atom_id res chain seq x y z
N MET A 1 -41.50 -6.42 -15.18
CA MET A 1 -40.32 -6.81 -14.37
C MET A 1 -39.81 -5.55 -13.71
N SER A 2 -40.32 -5.23 -12.52
CA SER A 2 -39.89 -4.06 -11.75
C SER A 2 -38.55 -4.39 -11.09
N PHE A 3 -37.50 -3.67 -11.47
CA PHE A 3 -36.26 -3.59 -10.70
C PHE A 3 -36.56 -2.75 -9.47
N ASP A 4 -37.09 -3.40 -8.44
CA ASP A 4 -37.12 -2.80 -7.11
C ASP A 4 -35.69 -2.87 -6.58
N LEU A 5 -34.96 -1.76 -6.71
CA LEU A 5 -33.67 -1.59 -6.05
C LEU A 5 -33.98 -1.61 -4.55
N SER A 6 -33.68 -2.71 -3.88
CA SER A 6 -33.79 -2.90 -2.43
C SER A 6 -32.82 -1.98 -1.68
N ILE A 7 -32.98 -0.66 -1.79
CA ILE A 7 -32.24 0.32 -0.98
C ILE A 7 -32.78 0.28 0.47
N SER A 8 -33.98 -0.27 0.66
CA SER A 8 -34.62 -0.56 1.95
C SER A 8 -33.98 -1.70 2.74
N SER A 9 -33.05 -2.47 2.17
CA SER A 9 -32.35 -3.57 2.86
C SER A 9 -30.92 -3.23 3.29
N LEU A 10 -30.45 -1.99 3.10
CA LEU A 10 -29.16 -1.55 3.65
C LEU A 10 -29.27 -1.44 5.16
N THR A 11 -28.63 -2.36 5.86
CA THR A 11 -28.60 -2.35 7.31
C THR A 11 -27.52 -1.37 7.80
N THR A 12 -27.64 -0.92 9.05
CA THR A 12 -26.60 -0.12 9.70
C THR A 12 -25.22 -0.80 9.65
N VAL A 13 -25.20 -2.14 9.66
CA VAL A 13 -23.96 -2.94 9.59
C VAL A 13 -23.27 -2.79 8.22
N ASP A 14 -24.03 -2.77 7.12
CA ASP A 14 -23.49 -2.60 5.78
C ASP A 14 -22.83 -1.24 5.59
N VAL A 15 -23.46 -0.19 6.13
CA VAL A 15 -22.94 1.18 6.12
C VAL A 15 -21.67 1.28 6.95
N ILE A 16 -21.65 0.68 8.15
CA ILE A 16 -20.46 0.66 9.02
C ILE A 16 -19.31 -0.06 8.33
N SER A 17 -19.56 -1.24 7.74
CA SER A 17 -18.54 -2.01 7.03
C SER A 17 -17.93 -1.22 5.86
N LEU A 18 -18.77 -0.51 5.11
CA LEU A 18 -18.34 0.36 4.01
C LEU A 18 -17.41 1.49 4.49
N ILE A 19 -17.79 2.19 5.57
CA ILE A 19 -17.00 3.28 6.15
C ILE A 19 -15.66 2.74 6.67
N VAL A 20 -15.68 1.62 7.40
CA VAL A 20 -14.46 0.98 7.93
C VAL A 20 -13.52 0.62 6.79
N ALA A 21 -14.01 -0.05 5.74
CA ALA A 21 -13.20 -0.40 4.58
C ALA A 21 -12.60 0.83 3.91
N PHE A 22 -13.38 1.91 3.74
CA PHE A 22 -12.91 3.17 3.17
C PHE A 22 -11.81 3.83 4.02
N VAL A 23 -12.00 3.92 5.35
CA VAL A 23 -11.02 4.53 6.26
C VAL A 23 -9.71 3.72 6.28
N ILE A 24 -9.79 2.39 6.35
CA ILE A 24 -8.61 1.53 6.25
C ILE A 24 -7.89 1.76 4.91
N GLY A 25 -8.64 1.82 3.81
CA GLY A 25 -8.08 2.17 2.50
C GLY A 25 -7.31 3.48 2.55
N LEU A 26 -7.92 4.54 3.06
CA LEU A 26 -7.30 5.87 3.16
C LEU A 26 -6.01 5.86 3.99
N LEU A 27 -6.00 5.17 5.13
CA LEU A 27 -4.82 5.04 5.99
C LEU A 27 -3.70 4.25 5.29
N VAL A 28 -4.02 3.11 4.67
CA VAL A 28 -3.04 2.31 3.93
C VAL A 28 -2.47 3.11 2.75
N GLY A 29 -3.32 3.84 2.03
CA GLY A 29 -2.89 4.71 0.93
C GLY A 29 -1.92 5.80 1.40
N TYR A 30 -2.23 6.46 2.51
CA TYR A 30 -1.33 7.45 3.14
C TYR A 30 0.03 6.83 3.49
N ILE A 31 0.04 5.66 4.14
CA ILE A 31 1.28 4.98 4.53
C ILE A 31 2.12 4.63 3.29
N VAL A 32 1.50 4.06 2.26
CA VAL A 32 2.19 3.68 1.01
C VAL A 32 2.78 4.90 0.32
N LYS A 33 2.06 6.02 0.23
CA LYS A 33 2.60 7.26 -0.36
C LYS A 33 3.85 7.73 0.37
N ASN A 34 3.83 7.75 1.70
CA ASN A 34 4.99 8.19 2.48
C ASN A 34 6.18 7.23 2.31
N ALA A 35 5.93 5.92 2.28
CA ALA A 35 6.96 4.92 2.02
C ALA A 35 7.63 5.13 0.64
N VAL A 36 6.84 5.38 -0.41
CA VAL A 36 7.37 5.68 -1.76
C VAL A 36 8.19 6.98 -1.76
N LYS A 37 7.69 8.05 -1.12
CA LYS A 37 8.43 9.33 -1.04
C LYS A 37 9.78 9.16 -0.35
N ILE A 38 9.82 8.42 0.76
CA ILE A 38 11.06 8.12 1.48
C ILE A 38 11.98 7.27 0.60
N GLY A 39 11.45 6.24 -0.08
CA GLY A 39 12.23 5.41 -0.99
C GLY A 39 12.89 6.21 -2.12
N LEU A 40 12.17 7.16 -2.72
CA LEU A 40 12.73 8.05 -3.74
C LEU A 40 13.81 8.98 -3.19
N ALA A 41 13.64 9.51 -1.97
CA ALA A 41 14.67 10.31 -1.32
C ALA A 41 15.95 9.50 -1.06
N ILE A 42 15.81 8.26 -0.59
CA ILE A 42 16.93 7.32 -0.40
C ILE A 42 17.61 7.04 -1.74
N LEU A 43 16.84 6.80 -2.81
CA LEU A 43 17.39 6.57 -4.15
C LEU A 43 18.22 7.77 -4.64
N ALA A 44 17.72 8.99 -4.45
CA ALA A 44 18.45 10.20 -4.79
C ALA A 44 19.79 10.31 -4.03
N ILE A 45 19.80 9.99 -2.74
CA ILE A 45 21.02 9.94 -1.92
C ILE A 45 22.01 8.91 -2.48
N ILE A 46 21.55 7.70 -2.79
CA ILE A 46 22.39 6.63 -3.35
C ILE A 46 23.06 7.10 -4.65
N ILE A 47 22.32 7.77 -5.55
CA ILE A 47 22.86 8.31 -6.79
C ILE A 47 23.98 9.31 -6.51
N ILE A 48 23.77 10.25 -5.56
CA ILE A 48 24.80 11.23 -5.18
C ILE A 48 26.04 10.53 -4.63
N LEU A 49 25.87 9.51 -3.76
CA LEU A 49 26.98 8.76 -3.19
C LEU A 49 27.79 8.00 -4.25
N ILE A 50 27.14 7.48 -5.28
CA ILE A 50 27.82 6.85 -6.42
C ILE A 50 28.63 7.89 -7.20
N VAL A 51 28.04 9.05 -7.50
CA VAL A 51 28.70 10.11 -8.27
C VAL A 51 29.98 10.61 -7.58
N ILE A 52 29.97 10.75 -6.25
CA ILE A 52 31.15 11.19 -5.49
C ILE A 52 32.14 10.04 -5.18
N GLY A 53 31.85 8.81 -5.63
CA GLY A 53 32.69 7.64 -5.41
C GLY A 53 32.62 7.04 -4.00
N ALA A 54 31.68 7.48 -3.17
CA ALA A 54 31.48 6.96 -1.81
C ALA A 54 30.78 5.58 -1.80
N LEU A 55 30.10 5.21 -2.88
CA LEU A 55 29.42 3.92 -3.01
C LEU A 55 29.61 3.36 -4.43
N SER A 56 29.89 2.06 -4.57
CA SER A 56 29.95 1.42 -5.88
C SER A 56 28.57 0.91 -6.32
N PRO A 57 28.30 0.85 -7.64
CA PRO A 57 27.07 0.25 -8.16
C PRO A 57 26.88 -1.21 -7.72
N THR A 58 27.96 -1.98 -7.65
CA THR A 58 27.92 -3.39 -7.24
C THR A 58 27.50 -3.57 -5.79
N THR A 59 27.90 -2.67 -4.88
CA THR A 59 27.42 -2.69 -3.49
C THR A 59 25.91 -2.46 -3.40
N VAL A 60 25.37 -1.54 -4.21
CA VAL A 60 23.93 -1.28 -4.28
C VAL A 60 23.18 -2.51 -4.82
N GLU A 61 23.70 -3.13 -5.88
CA GLU A 61 23.12 -4.36 -6.45
C GLU A 61 23.04 -5.48 -5.41
N HIS A 62 24.14 -5.76 -4.69
CA HIS A 62 24.15 -6.77 -3.64
C HIS A 62 23.15 -6.46 -2.52
N ALA A 63 23.04 -5.19 -2.12
CA ALA A 63 22.06 -4.77 -1.13
C ALA A 63 20.62 -4.99 -1.62
N LEU A 64 20.32 -4.65 -2.86
CA LEU A 64 19.00 -4.88 -3.47
C LEU A 64 18.66 -6.38 -3.55
N VAL A 65 19.61 -7.23 -3.95
CA VAL A 65 19.43 -8.69 -3.97
C VAL A 65 19.19 -9.24 -2.55
N ALA A 66 19.93 -8.76 -1.56
CA ALA A 66 19.73 -9.16 -0.17
C ALA A 66 18.35 -8.72 0.38
N LEU A 67 17.92 -7.51 0.05
CA LEU A 67 16.59 -7.00 0.39
C LEU A 67 15.49 -7.81 -0.30
N GLY A 68 15.62 -8.08 -1.60
CA GLY A 68 14.69 -8.91 -2.35
C GLY A 68 14.50 -10.28 -1.72
N ARG A 69 15.60 -10.96 -1.36
CA ARG A 69 15.51 -12.26 -0.65
C ARG A 69 14.82 -12.18 0.71
N LYS A 70 15.01 -11.09 1.47
CA LYS A 70 14.32 -10.87 2.75
C LYS A 70 12.82 -10.61 2.53
N LEU A 71 12.47 -9.82 1.51
CA LEU A 71 11.09 -9.54 1.15
C LEU A 71 10.35 -10.83 0.78
N THR A 72 10.93 -11.68 -0.08
CA THR A 72 10.31 -12.96 -0.45
C THR A 72 10.11 -13.90 0.75
N GLN A 73 11.02 -13.88 1.73
CA GLN A 73 10.82 -14.65 2.97
C GLN A 73 9.67 -14.07 3.81
N ALA A 74 9.56 -12.74 3.87
CA ALA A 74 8.50 -12.06 4.60
C ALA A 74 7.12 -12.22 3.94
N GLU A 75 7.03 -12.45 2.63
CA GLU A 75 5.74 -12.71 1.94
C GLU A 75 4.95 -13.87 2.58
N GLY A 76 5.66 -14.91 3.04
CA GLY A 76 5.03 -16.04 3.74
C GLY A 76 4.35 -15.64 5.05
N GLU A 77 4.91 -14.67 5.78
CA GLU A 77 4.34 -14.13 7.03
C GLU A 77 3.26 -13.08 6.75
N VAL A 78 3.45 -12.27 5.71
CA VAL A 78 2.55 -11.18 5.32
C VAL A 78 1.23 -11.69 4.75
N ASN A 79 1.20 -12.87 4.13
CA ASN A 79 -0.03 -13.48 3.61
C ASN A 79 -1.11 -13.68 4.69
N GLY A 80 -0.74 -13.85 5.96
CA GLY A 80 -1.70 -13.90 7.06
C GLY A 80 -2.39 -12.56 7.32
N TYR A 81 -1.67 -11.45 7.12
CA TYR A 81 -2.14 -10.10 7.44
C TYR A 81 -2.81 -9.40 6.26
N ILE A 82 -2.42 -9.73 5.02
CA ILE A 82 -3.01 -9.09 3.82
C ILE A 82 -4.50 -9.44 3.67
N ASN A 83 -4.92 -10.61 4.18
CA ASN A 83 -6.32 -11.02 4.23
C ASN A 83 -7.16 -10.21 5.22
N LEU A 84 -6.54 -9.46 6.14
CA LEU A 84 -7.24 -8.52 7.03
C LEU A 84 -7.63 -7.24 6.30
N LEU A 85 -6.99 -6.93 5.18
CA LEU A 85 -7.33 -5.77 4.37
C LEU A 85 -8.53 -6.11 3.48
N PRO A 86 -9.55 -5.23 3.43
CA PRO A 86 -10.70 -5.44 2.56
C PRO A 86 -10.38 -5.06 1.11
N TYR A 87 -9.34 -5.66 0.50
CA TYR A 87 -8.82 -5.28 -0.82
C TYR A 87 -9.81 -5.54 -1.98
N ASN A 88 -10.75 -6.47 -1.80
CA ASN A 88 -11.83 -6.71 -2.75
C ASN A 88 -13.00 -5.69 -2.62
N SER A 89 -12.95 -4.79 -1.63
CA SER A 89 -13.98 -3.75 -1.44
C SER A 89 -13.70 -2.53 -2.30
N ILE A 90 -14.69 -2.11 -3.08
CA ILE A 90 -14.61 -0.86 -3.86
C ILE A 90 -14.39 0.35 -2.95
N ALA A 91 -15.01 0.37 -1.76
CA ALA A 91 -14.82 1.45 -0.78
C ALA A 91 -13.36 1.55 -0.32
N PHE A 92 -12.73 0.40 -0.03
CA PHE A 92 -11.31 0.36 0.31
C PHE A 92 -10.46 0.88 -0.84
N ILE A 93 -10.69 0.43 -2.07
CA ILE A 93 -9.92 0.85 -3.25
C ILE A 93 -10.03 2.37 -3.46
N ILE A 94 -11.25 2.93 -3.36
CA ILE A 94 -11.45 4.39 -3.47
C ILE A 94 -10.71 5.11 -2.34
N GLY A 95 -10.87 4.67 -1.09
CA GLY A 95 -10.15 5.24 0.05
C GLY A 95 -8.63 5.19 -0.16
N PHE A 96 -8.12 4.06 -0.61
CA PHE A 96 -6.70 3.83 -0.91
C PHE A 96 -6.17 4.77 -1.98
N VAL A 97 -6.85 4.89 -3.12
CA VAL A 97 -6.45 5.81 -4.18
C VAL A 97 -6.49 7.27 -3.69
N ILE A 98 -7.50 7.65 -2.92
CA ILE A 98 -7.58 8.99 -2.33
C ILE A 98 -6.42 9.22 -1.35
N GLY A 99 -6.13 8.26 -0.48
CA GLY A 99 -5.00 8.30 0.45
C GLY A 99 -3.66 8.41 -0.27
N LEU A 100 -3.48 7.68 -1.37
CA LEU A 100 -2.29 7.76 -2.22
C LEU A 100 -2.13 9.13 -2.88
N ILE A 101 -3.21 9.81 -3.28
CA ILE A 101 -3.09 11.08 -4.01
C ILE A 101 -3.00 12.24 -3.01
N LYS A 102 -3.88 12.27 -2.01
CA LYS A 102 -4.07 13.42 -1.12
C LYS A 102 -3.35 13.30 0.23
N GLY A 103 -2.97 12.09 0.63
CA GLY A 103 -2.28 11.85 1.91
C GLY A 103 -0.83 12.29 1.91
#